data_AF-A0A8D2P440-F1
#
_entry.id   AF-A0A8D2P440-F1
#
_cell.length_a   1.000
_cell.length_b   1.000
_cell.length_c   1.000
_cell.angle_alpha   90.00
_cell.angle_beta   90.00
_cell.angle_gamma   90.00
#
_symmetry.space_group_name_H-M   'P 1'
#
loop_
_entity.id
_entity.type
_entity.pdbx_description
1 polymer ?
#
loop_
_entity_poly.entity_id
_entity_poly.type
_entity_poly.pdbx_seq_one_letter_code
_entity_poly.pdbx_strand_id
1 'polypeptide(L)'
;TGPCSRWRQSLLEHYGGSPRGDQYVPQCDPSGDFTPLQCHGDSGYCWCVEQSGREIPGTRSEPGTTPPCKRAQRPQSHPVPHQVWSPGDDTT
;
A
#
# COMPACT_ATOMS: atom_id res chain seq x y z
N THR A 1 6.92 0.35 -14.19
CA THR A 1 7.32 0.64 -12.79
C THR A 1 6.30 1.55 -12.15
N GLY A 2 5.66 1.13 -11.04
CA GLY A 2 4.66 1.93 -10.32
C GLY A 2 5.25 3.13 -9.55
N PRO A 3 4.39 3.96 -8.92
CA PRO A 3 4.80 5.20 -8.23
C PRO A 3 5.78 4.95 -7.08
N CYS A 4 5.56 3.90 -6.27
CA CYS A 4 6.45 3.56 -5.17
C CYS A 4 7.83 3.15 -5.69
N SER A 5 7.87 2.27 -6.70
CA SER A 5 9.13 1.78 -7.25
C SER A 5 9.96 2.91 -7.88
N ARG A 6 9.31 3.89 -8.54
CA ARG A 6 10.01 5.08 -9.06
C ARG A 6 10.61 5.91 -7.94
N TRP A 7 9.85 6.17 -6.88
CA TRP A 7 10.36 6.94 -5.74
C TRP A 7 11.48 6.22 -5.00
N ARG A 8 11.34 4.90 -4.81
CA ARG A 8 12.38 4.03 -4.25
C ARG A 8 13.69 4.17 -5.03
N GLN A 9 13.63 4.09 -6.36
CA GLN A 9 14.82 4.20 -7.20
C GLN A 9 15.50 5.55 -7.05
N SER A 10 14.75 6.65 -7.14
CA SER A 10 15.30 8.00 -6.95
C SER A 10 15.94 8.20 -5.56
N LEU A 11 15.34 7.64 -4.51
CA LEU A 11 15.93 7.66 -3.17
C LEU A 11 17.22 6.84 -3.09
N LEU A 12 17.25 5.65 -3.68
CA LEU A 12 18.46 4.83 -3.70
C LEU A 12 19.60 5.51 -4.46
N GLU A 13 19.32 6.18 -5.57
CA GLU A 13 20.30 6.98 -6.30
C GLU A 13 20.86 8.11 -5.41
N HIS A 14 19.99 8.79 -4.67
CA HIS A 14 20.42 9.82 -3.72
C HIS A 14 21.29 9.28 -2.58
N TYR A 15 21.01 8.06 -2.12
CA TYR A 15 21.81 7.37 -1.10
C TYR A 15 23.10 6.74 -1.64
N GLY A 16 23.42 6.87 -2.92
CA GLY A 16 24.60 6.24 -3.53
C GLY A 16 24.46 4.71 -3.67
N GLY A 17 23.23 4.21 -3.79
CA GLY A 17 22.90 2.81 -4.04
C GLY A 17 22.85 1.92 -2.79
N SER A 18 23.31 2.39 -1.62
CA SER A 18 23.24 1.66 -0.36
C SER A 18 22.70 2.54 0.77
N PRO A 19 21.38 2.47 1.05
CA PRO A 19 20.79 3.19 2.17
C PRO A 19 21.35 2.65 3.48
N ARG A 20 21.55 3.55 4.44
CA ARG A 20 21.87 3.16 5.81
C ARG A 20 20.63 2.58 6.50
N GLY A 21 20.82 1.80 7.54
CA GLY A 21 19.72 1.18 8.28
C GLY A 21 18.77 2.19 8.92
N ASP A 22 19.25 3.39 9.27
CA ASP A 22 18.41 4.48 9.78
C ASP A 22 17.70 5.30 8.69
N GLN A 23 17.90 4.99 7.41
CA GLN A 23 17.27 5.73 6.30
C GLN A 23 15.97 5.06 5.85
N TYR A 24 14.95 5.89 5.64
CA TYR A 24 13.71 5.41 5.04
C TYR A 24 13.89 5.04 3.57
N VAL A 25 13.41 3.84 3.22
CA VAL A 25 13.25 3.35 1.86
C VAL A 25 11.81 2.85 1.73
N PRO A 26 11.02 3.36 0.77
CA PRO A 26 9.63 2.97 0.65
C PRO A 26 9.49 1.48 0.30
N GLN A 27 8.64 0.81 1.06
CA GLN A 27 8.18 -0.53 0.80
C GLN A 27 7.14 -0.50 -0.33
N CYS A 28 7.37 -1.32 -1.36
CA CYS A 28 6.52 -1.40 -2.54
C CYS A 28 6.00 -2.83 -2.70
N ASP A 29 4.80 -2.96 -3.24
CA ASP A 29 4.25 -4.24 -3.64
C ASP A 29 4.79 -4.69 -5.02
N PRO A 30 4.47 -5.90 -5.51
CA PRO A 30 4.93 -6.38 -6.81
C PRO A 30 4.44 -5.57 -8.02
N SER A 31 3.34 -4.80 -7.88
CA SER A 31 2.85 -3.90 -8.93
C SER A 31 3.65 -2.59 -8.97
N GLY A 32 4.45 -2.34 -7.92
CA GLY A 32 5.23 -1.12 -7.73
C GLY A 32 4.45 0.01 -7.08
N ASP A 33 3.32 -0.31 -6.46
CA ASP A 33 2.53 0.59 -5.62
C ASP A 33 3.02 0.54 -4.17
N PHE A 34 2.62 1.53 -3.36
CA PHE A 34 2.97 1.56 -1.94
C PHE A 34 2.26 0.45 -1.19
N THR A 35 3.00 -0.26 -0.33
CA THR A 35 2.34 -1.09 0.67
C THR A 35 1.61 -0.19 1.69
N PRO A 36 0.42 -0.58 2.18
CA PRO A 36 -0.32 0.24 3.15
C PRO A 36 0.43 0.48 4.46
N LEU A 37 1.38 -0.40 4.81
CA LEU A 37 2.26 -0.31 5.97
C LEU A 37 3.66 0.06 5.49
N GLN A 38 4.19 1.17 5.97
CA GLN A 38 5.57 1.59 5.75
C GLN A 38 6.32 1.60 7.09
N CYS A 39 7.62 1.28 7.06
CA CYS A 39 8.46 1.27 8.24
C CYS A 39 9.78 2.00 7.99
N HIS A 40 10.26 2.74 8.98
CA HIS A 40 11.49 3.52 8.93
C HIS A 40 12.68 2.68 9.42
N GLY A 41 13.22 1.85 8.53
CA GLY A 41 14.47 1.13 8.74
C GLY A 41 14.64 0.56 10.16
N ASP A 42 15.81 0.82 10.75
CA ASP A 42 16.22 0.32 12.07
C ASP A 42 15.61 1.09 13.25
N SER A 43 14.94 2.22 12.98
CA SER A 43 14.30 3.01 14.04
C SER A 43 13.07 2.31 14.64
N GLY A 44 12.56 1.28 13.96
CA GLY A 44 11.41 0.48 14.42
C GLY A 44 10.05 1.16 14.32
N TYR A 45 9.99 2.44 13.91
CA TYR A 45 8.73 3.15 13.67
C TYR A 45 8.06 2.65 12.39
N CYS A 46 6.75 2.41 12.45
CA CYS A 46 5.92 2.12 11.28
C CYS A 46 4.70 3.05 11.23
N TRP A 47 4.14 3.27 10.05
CA TRP A 47 2.92 4.07 9.85
C TRP A 47 2.11 3.53 8.68
N CYS A 48 0.85 3.95 8.60
CA CYS A 48 0.01 3.64 7.46
C CYS A 48 0.12 4.75 6.41
N VAL A 49 0.05 4.36 5.13
CA VAL A 49 0.05 5.29 4.01
C VAL A 49 -1.18 5.13 3.11
N GLU A 50 -1.54 6.21 2.43
CA GLU A 50 -2.47 6.19 1.31
C GLU A 50 -1.82 5.60 0.05
N GLN A 51 -2.60 5.39 -1.02
CA GLN A 51 -2.11 4.90 -2.33
C GLN A 51 -1.00 5.78 -2.92
N SER A 52 -0.95 7.06 -2.53
CA SER A 52 0.07 8.04 -2.93
C SER A 52 1.41 7.88 -2.20
N GLY A 53 1.46 7.04 -1.16
CA GLY A 53 2.61 6.92 -0.25
C GLY A 53 2.65 7.97 0.87
N ARG A 54 1.64 8.83 0.96
CA ARG A 54 1.51 9.81 2.05
C ARG A 54 1.08 9.13 3.34
N GLU A 55 1.76 9.47 4.42
CA GLU A 55 1.41 9.02 5.77
C GLU A 55 0.00 9.49 6.18
N ILE A 56 -0.75 8.57 6.77
CA ILE A 56 -2.05 8.85 7.40
C ILE A 56 -1.77 9.38 8.81
N PRO A 57 -2.18 10.62 9.14
CA PRO A 57 -1.91 11.21 10.45
C PRO A 57 -2.42 10.34 11.61
N GLY A 58 -1.61 10.24 12.67
CA GLY A 58 -1.95 9.46 13.87
C GLY A 58 -1.76 7.95 13.74
N THR A 59 -1.21 7.45 12.63
CA THR A 59 -0.96 6.01 12.45
C THR A 59 0.48 5.59 12.73
N ARG A 60 1.39 6.55 12.99
CA ARG A 60 2.77 6.25 13.39
C ARG A 60 2.77 5.56 14.76
N SER A 61 3.33 4.36 14.80
CA SER A 61 3.47 3.53 15.98
C SER A 61 4.71 3.88 16.80
N GLU A 62 4.78 3.39 18.03
CA GLU A 62 6.05 3.32 18.76
C GLU A 62 7.00 2.27 18.15
N PRO A 63 8.32 2.39 18.38
CA PRO A 63 9.29 1.42 17.88
C PRO A 63 8.94 -0.03 18.23
N GLY A 64 8.99 -0.91 17.24
CA GLY A 64 8.72 -2.34 17.43
C GLY A 64 7.23 -2.70 17.47
N THR A 65 6.32 -1.73 17.36
CA THR A 65 4.88 -1.97 17.24
C THR A 65 4.41 -1.78 15.81
N THR A 66 3.58 -2.69 15.31
CA THR A 66 2.98 -2.57 13.97
C THR A 66 1.57 -1.99 14.06
N PRO A 67 1.28 -0.83 13.43
CA PRO A 67 -0.06 -0.26 13.43
C PRO A 67 -1.01 -1.09 12.55
N PRO A 68 -2.32 -1.15 12.89
CA PRO A 68 -3.30 -1.89 12.10
C PRO A 68 -3.67 -1.11 10.83
N CYS A 69 -2.88 -1.26 9.77
CA CYS A 69 -3.19 -0.64 8.48
C CYS A 69 -4.30 -1.40 7.77
N LYS A 70 -5.41 -0.72 7.51
CA LYS A 70 -6.44 -1.23 6.60
C LYS A 70 -5.77 -1.38 5.24
N ARG A 71 -5.76 -2.58 4.66
CA ARG A 71 -5.34 -2.72 3.26
C ARG A 71 -6.21 -1.77 2.46
N ALA A 72 -5.59 -0.85 1.72
CA ALA A 72 -6.28 -0.19 0.63
C ALA A 72 -6.74 -1.33 -0.27
N GLN A 73 -8.02 -1.71 -0.16
CA GLN A 73 -8.60 -2.57 -1.16
C GLN A 73 -8.57 -1.71 -2.42
N ARG A 74 -7.50 -1.87 -3.23
CA ARG A 74 -7.61 -1.59 -4.66
C ARG A 74 -8.93 -2.22 -5.04
N PRO A 75 -9.94 -1.47 -5.50
CA PRO A 75 -11.28 -2.02 -5.70
C PRO A 75 -11.05 -3.29 -6.47
N GLN A 76 -11.19 -4.43 -5.79
CA GLN A 76 -11.11 -5.68 -6.48
C GLN A 76 -12.23 -5.52 -7.47
N SER A 77 -11.90 -5.60 -8.75
CA SER A 77 -12.88 -5.89 -9.77
C SER A 77 -13.45 -7.23 -9.34
N HIS A 78 -14.41 -7.17 -8.41
CA HIS A 78 -15.37 -8.21 -8.18
C HIS A 78 -15.89 -8.42 -9.61
N PRO A 79 -15.70 -9.61 -10.21
CA PRO A 79 -16.44 -9.90 -11.42
C PRO A 79 -17.87 -9.63 -11.04
N VAL A 80 -18.48 -8.63 -11.68
CA VAL A 80 -19.90 -8.34 -11.52
C VAL A 80 -20.58 -9.70 -11.62
N PRO A 81 -21.29 -10.20 -10.61
CA PRO A 81 -22.12 -11.36 -10.84
C PRO A 81 -23.08 -10.89 -11.92
N HIS A 82 -22.90 -11.41 -13.14
CA HIS A 82 -23.82 -11.16 -14.24
C HIS A 82 -25.19 -11.47 -13.65
N GLN A 83 -25.97 -10.42 -13.43
CA GLN A 83 -27.32 -10.54 -12.96
C GLN A 83 -28.03 -11.42 -13.98
N VAL A 84 -28.31 -12.67 -13.61
CA VAL A 84 -29.33 -13.45 -14.29
C VAL A 84 -30.64 -12.76 -13.95
N TRP A 85 -31.02 -11.79 -14.78
CA TRP A 85 -32.36 -11.26 -14.78
C TRP A 85 -33.28 -12.39 -15.23
N SER A 86 -33.96 -13.02 -14.28
CA SER A 86 -35.17 -13.79 -14.54
C SER A 86 -36.35 -12.81 -14.57
N PRO A 87 -37.11 -12.71 -15.66
CA PRO A 87 -38.54 -12.44 -15.58
C PRO A 87 -39.23 -13.82 -15.60
N GLY A 88 -39.80 -14.28 -14.49
CA GLY A 88 -41.05 -13.75 -13.99
C GLY A 88 -42.18 -14.60 -14.58
N ASP A 89 -42.73 -15.46 -13.74
CA ASP A 89 -43.90 -16.31 -13.96
C ASP A 89 -45.09 -15.56 -14.60
N ASP A 90 -45.92 -16.28 -15.38
CA ASP A 90 -47.38 -16.37 -15.22
C ASP A 90 -48.21 -16.49 -16.53
N THR A 91 -49.15 -17.45 -16.50
CA THR A 91 -50.42 -17.54 -17.26
C THR A 91 -50.45 -18.12 -18.70
N THR A 92 -50.66 -19.43 -18.82
CA THR A 92 -51.92 -20.12 -19.27
C THR A 92 -51.66 -21.59 -19.59
#